data_AF-A0A969GFZ8-F1
#
_entry.id   AF-A0A969GFZ8-F1
#
_cell.length_a   1.000
_cell.length_b   1.000
_cell.length_c   1.000
_cell.angle_alpha   90.00
_cell.angle_beta   90.00
_cell.angle_gamma   90.00
#
_symmetry.space_group_name_H-M   'P 1'
#
loop_
_entity.id
_entity.type
_entity.pdbx_description
1 polymer ?
#
loop_
_entity_poly.entity_id
_entity_poly.type
_entity_poly.pdbx_seq_one_letter_code
_entity_poly.pdbx_strand_id
1 'polypeptide(L)'
;MQSTIVKTKKQTTPNIMMVRPANFGYNPQTAVSNAFQDNDTSLSKATIKDLAVEEFDEFVAKLRAVGINIIVAQDEDEPKKPDAVFCNNWVSFHTMVR
;
A
#
# COMPACT_ATOMS: atom_id res chain seq x y z
N MET A 1 -27.37 21.79 -30.91
CA MET A 1 -26.48 21.68 -29.73
C MET A 1 -26.07 20.22 -29.61
N GLN A 2 -24.85 19.87 -30.01
CA GLN A 2 -24.34 18.51 -29.80
C GLN A 2 -23.93 18.40 -28.34
N SER A 3 -24.54 17.48 -27.59
CA SER A 3 -24.13 17.19 -26.22
C SER A 3 -22.80 16.42 -26.26
N THR A 4 -21.77 17.00 -25.67
CA THR A 4 -20.50 16.32 -25.45
C THR A 4 -20.75 15.18 -24.46
N ILE A 5 -20.72 13.93 -24.94
CA ILE A 5 -20.69 12.75 -24.09
C ILE A 5 -19.35 12.77 -23.35
N VAL A 6 -19.35 13.21 -22.10
CA VAL A 6 -18.24 12.98 -21.18
C VAL A 6 -18.19 11.47 -20.97
N LYS A 7 -17.23 10.79 -21.60
CA LYS A 7 -16.88 9.40 -21.26
C LYS A 7 -16.40 9.40 -19.81
N THR A 8 -17.31 9.19 -18.86
CA THR A 8 -16.96 8.88 -17.49
C THR A 8 -16.19 7.55 -17.50
N LYS A 9 -14.89 7.60 -17.22
CA LYS A 9 -14.12 6.38 -16.97
C LYS A 9 -14.81 5.65 -15.83
N LYS A 10 -15.39 4.48 -16.11
CA LYS A 10 -16.02 3.64 -15.09
C LYS A 10 -14.95 3.30 -14.05
N GLN A 11 -15.19 3.66 -12.80
CA GLN A 11 -14.38 3.22 -11.67
C GLN A 11 -14.29 1.68 -11.72
N THR A 12 -13.08 1.14 -11.74
CA THR A 12 -12.84 -0.29 -11.97
C THR A 12 -13.18 -1.14 -10.75
N THR A 13 -13.00 -0.61 -9.54
CA THR A 13 -13.30 -1.29 -8.27
C THR A 13 -13.77 -0.31 -7.20
N PRO A 14 -14.78 -0.66 -6.37
CA PRO A 14 -15.16 0.10 -5.18
C PRO A 14 -14.26 -0.16 -3.97
N ASN A 15 -13.33 -1.12 -4.07
CA ASN A 15 -12.52 -1.59 -2.94
C ASN A 15 -11.02 -1.40 -3.21
N ILE A 16 -10.28 -1.01 -2.18
CA ILE A 16 -8.81 -1.02 -2.16
C ILE A 16 -8.35 -2.04 -1.12
N MET A 17 -7.41 -2.91 -1.50
CA MET A 17 -6.69 -3.77 -0.56
C MET A 17 -5.40 -3.08 -0.14
N MET A 18 -5.09 -3.12 1.15
CA MET A 18 -3.82 -2.65 1.71
C MET A 18 -3.29 -3.70 2.70
N VAL A 19 -1.97 -3.75 2.87
CA VAL A 19 -1.32 -4.66 3.82
C VAL A 19 -0.68 -3.83 4.92
N ARG A 20 -1.13 -4.03 6.16
CA ARG A 20 -0.57 -3.33 7.32
C ARG A 20 0.82 -3.91 7.61
N PRO A 21 1.90 -3.11 7.55
CA PRO A 21 3.25 -3.66 7.69
C PRO A 21 3.54 -4.12 9.13
N ALA A 22 4.15 -5.30 9.27
CA ALA A 22 4.64 -5.76 10.56
C ALA A 22 6.12 -5.36 10.77
N ASN A 23 6.89 -5.20 9.69
CA ASN A 23 8.35 -5.04 9.75
C ASN A 23 8.90 -4.05 8.72
N PHE A 24 8.17 -2.96 8.43
CA PHE A 24 8.57 -1.98 7.41
C PHE A 24 10.00 -1.46 7.61
N GLY A 25 10.75 -1.33 6.51
CA GLY A 25 12.07 -0.72 6.52
C GLY A 25 12.87 -1.00 5.25
N TYR A 26 14.17 -0.70 5.31
CA TYR A 26 15.10 -0.97 4.21
C TYR A 26 15.15 -2.46 3.87
N ASN A 27 15.00 -2.78 2.59
CA ASN A 27 15.10 -4.14 2.05
C ASN A 27 16.37 -4.29 1.20
N PRO A 28 17.44 -4.92 1.72
CA PRO A 28 18.69 -5.11 0.98
C PRO A 28 18.50 -5.87 -0.35
N GLN A 29 17.47 -6.71 -0.46
CA GLN A 29 17.23 -7.52 -1.65
C GLN A 29 16.67 -6.68 -2.82
N THR A 30 15.91 -5.62 -2.52
CA THR A 30 15.26 -4.79 -3.55
C THR A 30 15.91 -3.41 -3.70
N ALA A 31 16.76 -3.02 -2.76
CA ALA A 31 17.45 -1.72 -2.74
C ALA A 31 18.31 -1.46 -3.99
N VAL A 32 18.94 -2.49 -4.57
CA VAL A 32 19.74 -2.34 -5.81
C VAL A 32 18.91 -1.80 -6.97
N SER A 33 17.63 -2.14 -7.02
CA SER A 33 16.71 -1.73 -8.09
C SER A 33 15.75 -0.61 -7.69
N ASN A 34 15.76 -0.18 -6.42
CA ASN A 34 14.84 0.83 -5.90
C ASN A 34 15.60 2.08 -5.45
N ALA A 35 15.72 3.06 -6.35
CA ALA A 35 16.42 4.32 -6.11
C ALA A 35 15.80 5.18 -4.99
N PHE A 36 14.60 4.87 -4.52
CA PHE A 36 13.95 5.55 -3.39
C PHE A 36 14.30 4.92 -2.04
N GLN A 37 14.94 3.75 -2.00
CA GLN A 37 15.39 3.17 -0.75
C GLN A 37 16.70 3.81 -0.32
N ASP A 38 16.65 4.50 0.81
CA ASP A 38 17.83 4.93 1.55
C ASP A 38 17.98 4.05 2.79
N ASN A 39 19.22 3.70 3.12
CA ASN A 39 19.55 3.02 4.37
C ASN A 39 19.88 4.09 5.42
N ASP A 40 18.93 4.98 5.67
CA ASP A 40 19.08 6.02 6.68
C ASP A 40 19.22 5.36 8.06
N THR A 41 20.31 5.71 8.75
CA THR A 41 20.65 5.19 10.08
C THR A 41 20.39 6.21 11.19
N SER A 42 19.80 7.36 10.85
CA SER A 42 19.41 8.40 11.80
C SER A 42 18.33 7.93 12.79
N LEU A 43 17.45 7.04 12.34
CA LEU A 43 16.39 6.43 13.15
C LEU A 43 16.64 4.93 13.34
N SER A 44 16.19 4.41 14.48
CA SER A 44 16.22 2.96 14.72
C SER A 44 15.20 2.25 13.82
N LYS A 45 15.48 0.98 13.47
CA LYS A 45 14.53 0.15 12.71
C LYS A 45 13.17 0.02 13.40
N ALA A 46 13.16 -0.03 14.73
CA ALA A 46 11.93 -0.09 15.51
C ALA A 46 11.12 1.20 15.36
N THR A 47 11.79 2.36 15.44
CA THR A 47 11.17 3.67 15.24
C THR A 47 10.59 3.82 13.83
N ILE A 48 11.35 3.43 12.79
CA ILE A 48 10.87 3.46 11.41
C ILE A 48 9.62 2.60 11.23
N LYS A 49 9.63 1.39 11.79
CA LYS A 49 8.48 0.48 11.77
C LYS A 49 7.26 1.11 12.46
N ASP A 50 7.44 1.67 13.65
CA ASP A 50 6.32 2.24 14.44
C ASP A 50 5.72 3.46 13.74
N LEU A 51 6.55 4.35 13.18
CA LEU A 51 6.09 5.50 12.39
C LEU A 51 5.35 5.05 11.12
N ALA A 52 5.86 4.05 10.40
CA ALA A 52 5.20 3.54 9.21
C ALA A 52 3.83 2.92 9.51
N VAL A 53 3.67 2.28 10.67
CA VAL A 53 2.39 1.75 11.14
C VAL A 53 1.42 2.88 11.47
N GLU A 54 1.89 3.94 12.13
CA GLU A 54 1.08 5.12 12.42
C GLU A 54 0.59 5.81 11.14
N GLU A 55 1.50 6.07 10.19
CA GLU A 55 1.18 6.67 8.90
C GLU A 55 0.20 5.80 8.09
N PHE A 56 0.37 4.47 8.13
CA PHE A 56 -0.55 3.53 7.50
C PHE A 56 -1.96 3.63 8.08
N ASP A 57 -2.08 3.58 9.41
CA ASP A 57 -3.37 3.61 10.10
C ASP A 57 -4.08 4.95 9.86
N GLU A 58 -3.34 6.07 9.88
CA GLU A 58 -3.87 7.38 9.50
C GLU A 58 -4.37 7.42 8.06
N PHE A 59 -3.62 6.87 7.11
CA PHE A 59 -4.00 6.89 5.72
C PHE A 59 -5.27 6.05 5.48
N VAL A 60 -5.34 4.87 6.09
CA VAL A 60 -6.55 4.04 6.07
C VAL A 60 -7.75 4.79 6.66
N ALA A 61 -7.58 5.49 7.78
CA ALA A 61 -8.63 6.29 8.39
C ALA A 61 -9.11 7.42 7.46
N LYS A 62 -8.18 8.17 6.84
CA LYS A 62 -8.50 9.25 5.88
C LYS A 62 -9.28 8.73 4.68
N LEU A 63 -8.88 7.59 4.10
CA LEU A 63 -9.58 6.98 2.97
C LEU A 63 -10.99 6.51 3.34
N ARG A 64 -11.14 5.87 4.51
CA ARG A 64 -12.46 5.44 5.00
C ARG A 64 -13.38 6.63 5.28
N ALA A 65 -12.84 7.73 5.81
CA ALA A 65 -13.62 8.94 6.12
C ALA A 65 -14.26 9.57 4.87
N VAL A 66 -13.65 9.42 3.69
CA VAL A 66 -14.22 9.88 2.41
C VAL A 66 -15.07 8.82 1.70
N GLY A 67 -15.39 7.72 2.37
CA GLY A 67 -16.30 6.68 1.88
C GLY A 67 -15.66 5.62 1.00
N ILE A 68 -14.32 5.53 0.93
CA ILE A 68 -13.63 4.47 0.19
C ILE A 68 -13.58 3.20 1.04
N ASN A 69 -13.98 2.05 0.48
CA ASN A 69 -13.88 0.79 1.19
C ASN A 69 -12.44 0.25 1.17
N ILE A 70 -11.85 0.09 2.35
CA ILE A 70 -10.48 -0.40 2.54
C ILE A 70 -10.48 -1.76 3.24
N ILE A 71 -9.96 -2.76 2.55
CA ILE A 71 -9.72 -4.12 3.06
C ILE A 71 -8.27 -4.18 3.52
N VAL A 72 -8.05 -4.31 4.83
CA VAL A 72 -6.71 -4.41 5.43
C VAL A 72 -6.37 -5.86 5.70
N ALA A 73 -5.34 -6.36 5.03
CA ALA A 73 -4.67 -7.60 5.42
C ALA A 73 -3.58 -7.30 6.46
N GLN A 74 -3.48 -8.13 7.48
CA GLN A 74 -2.46 -7.98 8.53
C GLN A 74 -1.21 -8.76 8.12
N ASP A 75 -0.06 -8.09 8.07
CA ASP A 75 1.21 -8.79 7.97
C ASP A 75 1.58 -9.44 9.32
N GLU A 76 2.41 -10.46 9.26
CA GLU A 76 2.91 -11.22 10.41
C GLU A 76 4.33 -10.80 10.77
N ASP A 77 4.69 -10.93 12.05
CA ASP A 77 6.03 -10.57 12.51
C ASP A 77 7.13 -11.46 11.92
N GLU A 78 6.80 -12.72 11.64
CA GLU A 78 7.70 -13.67 10.97
C GLU A 78 6.99 -14.35 9.79
N PRO A 79 7.67 -14.55 8.64
CA PRO A 79 9.01 -14.05 8.34
C PRO A 79 9.03 -12.53 8.18
N LYS A 80 10.19 -11.90 8.43
CA LYS A 80 10.42 -10.47 8.18
C LYS A 80 10.23 -10.11 6.71
N LYS A 81 9.21 -9.29 6.42
CA LYS A 81 8.85 -8.81 5.07
C LYS A 81 8.84 -7.27 5.02
N PRO A 82 10.01 -6.62 4.84
CA PRO A 82 10.15 -5.18 5.01
C PRO A 82 9.38 -4.31 4.01
N ASP A 83 8.98 -4.88 2.87
CA ASP A 83 8.24 -4.22 1.80
C ASP A 83 6.84 -4.83 1.56
N ALA A 84 6.30 -5.60 2.52
CA ALA A 84 4.97 -6.23 2.42
C ALA A 84 3.82 -5.24 2.18
N VAL A 85 3.98 -4.00 2.65
CA VAL A 85 3.01 -2.91 2.45
C VAL A 85 2.72 -2.63 0.97
N PHE A 86 3.66 -2.93 0.07
CA PHE A 86 3.54 -2.74 -1.38
C PHE A 86 2.92 -3.95 -2.07
N CYS A 87 1.65 -4.26 -1.73
CA CYS A 87 0.96 -5.45 -2.24
C CYS A 87 0.74 -5.47 -3.76
N ASN A 88 0.86 -4.32 -4.42
CA ASN A 88 0.81 -4.21 -5.87
C ASN A 88 1.98 -4.93 -6.57
N ASN A 89 3.06 -5.27 -5.85
CA ASN A 89 4.23 -5.95 -6.43
C ASN A 89 4.02 -7.46 -6.61
N TRP A 90 3.08 -8.06 -5.89
CA TRP A 90 2.95 -9.52 -5.82
C TRP A 90 1.50 -10.04 -5.90
N VAL A 91 0.50 -9.15 -5.95
CA VAL A 91 -0.90 -9.50 -6.22
C VAL A 91 -1.47 -8.63 -7.32
N SER A 92 -2.21 -9.26 -8.22
CA SER A 92 -3.09 -8.61 -9.19
C SER A 92 -4.50 -9.18 -9.11
N PHE A 93 -5.50 -8.31 -9.28
CA PHE A 93 -6.91 -8.71 -9.31
C PHE A 93 -7.43 -8.58 -10.72
N HIS A 94 -8.04 -9.66 -11.21
CA HIS A 94 -8.62 -9.71 -12.53
C HIS A 94 -10.12 -9.95 -12.40
N THR A 95 -10.92 -9.17 -13.13
CA THR A 95 -12.31 -9.52 -13.32
C THR A 95 -12.35 -10.86 -14.02
N MET A 96 -13.25 -11.76 -13.59
CA MET A 96 -13.57 -12.92 -14.41
C MET A 96 -14.29 -12.42 -15.66
N VAL A 97 -13.53 -12.18 -16.72
CA VAL A 97 -14.07 -12.04 -18.06
C VAL A 97 -14.19 -13.48 -18.57
N ARG A 98 -15.42 -13.96 -18.73
CA ARG A 98 -15.71 -14.99 -19.73
C ARG A 98 -15.99 -14.30 -21.05
#